data_AF-A0A1D1Z5D4-F1
#
_entry.id   AF-A0A1D1Z5D4-F1
#
_cell.length_a   1.000
_cell.length_b   1.000
_cell.length_c   1.000
_cell.angle_alpha   90.00
_cell.angle_beta   90.00
_cell.angle_gamma   90.00
#
_symmetry.space_group_name_H-M   'P 1'
#
loop_
_entity.id
_entity.type
_entity.pdbx_description
1 polymer ?
#
loop_
_entity_poly.entity_id
_entity_poly.type
_entity_poly.pdbx_seq_one_letter_code
_entity_poly.pdbx_strand_id
1 'polypeptide(L)'
;VANDVGENVGVLPGVACNRLPPWAVLLIGAACSFVGFGALWLAISRTLISIPYWLLWIALVIATNSSAWLGTAVVVTNMRNFPLSRGTVAGLLKGYAGLSAAVFTEIYAGVLRNSSVSLLLLLTVGIPTISLLSMYFIRPCTPVSGDGSSERSHFLFIQIASVLLGVYLLVTTLLDDVLTVTNVVSYTFVGGMVLLLLSPLVIPLKMTISPDNCQKSWANGLSVSLEQAIAGDPEKSESVEPLLSVSPSLTKLGSLQESDDASDVDTLLAEGEGAVK
;
A
#
# COMPACT_ATOMS: atom_id res chain seq x y z
N VAL A 1 6.94 22.31 -15.44
CA VAL A 1 8.30 22.73 -14.99
C VAL A 1 8.60 22.38 -13.53
N ALA A 2 7.92 22.92 -12.50
CA ALA A 2 8.21 22.54 -11.10
C ALA A 2 7.80 21.08 -10.78
N ASN A 3 6.71 20.60 -11.39
CA ASN A 3 6.28 19.20 -11.30
C ASN A 3 7.31 18.24 -11.92
N ASP A 4 7.86 18.58 -13.09
CA ASP A 4 8.81 17.72 -13.84
C ASP A 4 10.20 17.63 -13.15
N VAL A 5 10.60 18.66 -12.40
CA VAL A 5 11.82 18.59 -11.58
C VAL A 5 11.62 17.65 -10.38
N GLY A 6 10.41 17.62 -9.80
CA GLY A 6 10.05 16.71 -8.72
C GLY A 6 10.09 15.23 -9.13
N GLU A 7 9.67 14.90 -10.35
CA GLU A 7 9.70 13.52 -10.85
C GLU A 7 11.13 12.96 -11.00
N ASN A 8 12.11 13.81 -11.39
CA ASN A 8 13.52 13.40 -11.49
C ASN A 8 14.16 13.12 -10.12
N VAL A 9 13.62 13.68 -9.03
CA VAL A 9 14.05 13.41 -7.66
C VAL A 9 13.47 12.10 -7.13
N GLY A 10 12.53 11.46 -7.86
CA GLY A 10 11.88 10.19 -7.49
C GLY A 10 12.83 8.99 -7.36
N VAL A 11 14.05 9.07 -7.91
CA VAL A 11 15.10 8.06 -7.71
C VAL A 11 15.59 8.04 -6.26
N LEU A 12 15.67 9.20 -5.58
CA LEU A 12 16.11 9.28 -4.19
C LEU A 12 15.20 8.50 -3.23
N PRO A 13 13.85 8.66 -3.26
CA PRO A 13 12.93 7.82 -2.51
C PRO A 13 13.12 6.33 -2.77
N GLY A 14 13.39 5.92 -4.01
CA GLY A 14 13.63 4.52 -4.36
C GLY A 14 14.87 3.95 -3.68
N VAL A 15 16.00 4.67 -3.75
CA VAL A 15 17.24 4.28 -3.05
C VAL A 15 17.04 4.31 -1.54
N ALA A 16 16.35 5.32 -1.01
CA ALA A 16 16.04 5.43 0.40
C ALA A 16 15.19 4.25 0.89
N CYS A 17 14.21 3.78 0.12
CA CYS A 17 13.40 2.61 0.45
C CYS A 17 14.20 1.29 0.50
N ASN A 18 15.40 1.23 -0.07
CA ASN A 18 16.28 0.06 0.03
C ASN A 18 17.14 0.10 1.31
N ARG A 19 17.40 1.29 1.86
CA ARG A 19 18.30 1.49 3.01
C ARG A 19 17.56 1.77 4.32
N LEU A 20 16.38 2.38 4.25
CA LEU A 20 15.59 2.83 5.40
C LEU A 20 14.33 1.98 5.57
N PRO A 21 13.84 1.82 6.81
CA PRO A 21 12.56 1.17 7.05
C PRO A 21 11.40 2.01 6.48
N PRO A 22 10.28 1.37 6.06
CA PRO A 22 9.14 2.07 5.42
C PRO A 22 8.59 3.26 6.20
N TRP A 23 8.52 3.15 7.54
CA TRP A 23 8.02 4.22 8.40
C TRP A 23 8.88 5.49 8.32
N ALA A 24 10.20 5.35 8.17
CA ALA A 24 11.11 6.49 8.09
C ALA A 24 10.96 7.24 6.77
N VAL A 25 10.76 6.52 5.66
CA VAL A 25 10.52 7.13 4.35
C VAL A 25 9.18 7.85 4.32
N LEU A 26 8.13 7.25 4.90
CA LEU A 26 6.84 7.91 5.08
C LEU A 26 6.96 9.18 5.94
N LEU A 27 7.81 9.18 6.95
CA LEU A 27 7.98 10.32 7.85
C LEU A 27 8.67 11.49 7.15
N ILE A 28 9.65 11.22 6.30
CA ILE A 28 10.28 12.22 5.44
C ILE A 28 9.23 12.82 4.50
N GLY A 29 8.42 11.98 3.85
CA GLY A 29 7.33 12.43 2.99
C GLY A 29 6.31 13.30 3.73
N ALA A 30 5.88 12.88 4.92
CA ALA A 30 4.94 13.62 5.76
C ALA A 30 5.49 14.97 6.25
N ALA A 31 6.77 15.02 6.62
CA ALA A 31 7.42 16.26 7.02
C ALA A 31 7.52 17.24 5.84
N CYS A 32 7.95 16.76 4.66
CA CYS A 32 8.01 17.56 3.45
C CYS A 32 6.63 18.08 3.03
N SER A 33 5.57 17.26 3.12
CA SER A 33 4.21 17.70 2.76
C SER A 33 3.68 18.75 3.75
N PHE A 34 3.88 18.55 5.06
CA PHE A 34 3.51 19.52 6.09
C PHE A 34 4.19 20.87 5.88
N VAL A 35 5.52 20.87 5.69
CA VAL A 35 6.31 22.09 5.51
C VAL A 35 5.96 22.78 4.19
N GLY A 36 5.88 22.02 3.10
CA GLY A 36 5.58 22.54 1.77
C GLY A 36 4.18 23.16 1.70
N PHE A 37 3.13 22.37 1.92
CA PHE A 37 1.75 22.87 1.88
C PHE A 37 1.46 23.88 2.97
N GLY A 38 2.06 23.73 4.17
CA GLY A 38 1.92 24.67 5.26
C GLY A 38 2.45 26.06 4.90
N ALA A 39 3.63 26.13 4.28
CA ALA A 39 4.17 27.39 3.78
C ALA A 39 3.28 28.04 2.72
N LEU A 40 2.70 27.26 1.80
CA LEU A 40 1.71 27.77 0.83
C LEU A 40 0.44 28.28 1.52
N TRP A 41 -0.06 27.54 2.51
CA TRP A 41 -1.23 27.90 3.27
C TRP A 41 -1.04 29.21 4.04
N LEU A 42 0.11 29.38 4.73
CA LEU A 42 0.49 30.61 5.44
C LEU A 42 0.57 31.81 4.49
N ALA A 43 1.10 31.61 3.28
CA ALA A 43 1.20 32.67 2.29
C ALA A 43 -0.17 33.18 1.81
N ILE A 44 -1.07 32.25 1.48
CA ILE A 44 -2.37 32.56 0.87
C ILE A 44 -3.37 33.03 1.94
N SER A 45 -3.26 32.51 3.16
CA SER A 45 -4.09 32.96 4.31
C SER A 45 -3.73 34.37 4.80
N ARG A 46 -2.72 35.02 4.21
CA ARG A 46 -2.21 36.36 4.60
C ARG A 46 -1.78 36.46 6.07
N THR A 47 -1.53 35.33 6.73
CA THR A 47 -1.09 35.27 8.13
C THR A 47 0.35 35.77 8.31
N LEU A 48 1.18 35.68 7.26
CA LEU A 48 2.50 36.31 7.22
C LEU A 48 2.51 37.47 6.22
N ILE A 49 2.99 38.64 6.67
CA ILE A 49 3.25 39.80 5.80
C ILE A 49 4.42 39.44 4.87
N SER A 50 4.13 39.31 3.57
CA SER A 50 5.09 39.27 2.45
C SER A 50 6.07 38.08 2.41
N ILE A 51 5.64 36.95 1.82
CA ILE A 51 6.54 35.85 1.44
C ILE A 51 7.06 36.10 0.01
N PRO A 52 8.39 36.09 -0.24
CA PRO A 52 8.94 36.31 -1.58
C PRO A 52 8.62 35.14 -2.53
N TYR A 53 8.40 35.45 -3.81
CA TYR A 53 8.00 34.47 -4.83
C TYR A 53 8.94 33.27 -4.98
N TRP A 54 10.25 33.47 -4.82
CA TRP A 54 11.21 32.36 -4.88
C TRP A 54 11.02 31.36 -3.74
N LEU A 55 10.65 31.83 -2.54
CA LEU A 55 10.39 30.95 -1.40
C LEU A 55 9.08 30.17 -1.59
N LEU A 56 8.06 30.78 -2.22
CA LEU A 56 6.86 30.07 -2.65
C LEU A 56 7.16 28.99 -3.69
N TRP A 57 8.05 29.27 -4.64
CA TRP A 57 8.47 28.31 -5.63
C TRP A 57 9.19 27.11 -4.98
N ILE A 58 10.11 27.36 -4.04
CA ILE A 58 10.76 26.29 -3.26
C ILE A 58 9.73 25.49 -2.46
N ALA A 59 8.82 26.17 -1.75
CA ALA A 59 7.80 25.49 -0.96
C ALA A 59 6.91 24.60 -1.83
N LEU A 60 6.59 25.05 -3.05
CA LEU A 60 5.85 24.25 -4.02
C LEU A 60 6.65 23.03 -4.48
N VAL A 61 7.95 23.18 -4.76
CA VAL A 61 8.84 22.06 -5.11
C VAL A 61 8.93 21.03 -3.97
N ILE A 62 9.02 21.49 -2.72
CA ILE A 62 9.04 20.60 -1.55
C ILE A 62 7.69 19.88 -1.41
N ALA A 63 6.58 20.60 -1.58
CA ALA A 63 5.24 20.04 -1.50
C ALA A 63 5.01 18.98 -2.58
N THR A 64 5.37 19.26 -3.84
CA THR A 64 5.21 18.28 -4.93
C THR A 64 6.14 17.09 -4.75
N ASN A 65 7.39 17.31 -4.35
CA ASN A 65 8.35 16.23 -4.10
C ASN A 65 7.86 15.28 -3.00
N SER A 66 7.18 15.79 -1.96
CA SER A 66 6.64 14.96 -0.87
C SER A 66 5.74 13.80 -1.36
N SER A 67 4.99 14.02 -2.44
CA SER A 67 4.12 13.00 -3.05
C SER A 67 4.92 11.84 -3.64
N ALA A 68 6.11 12.10 -4.18
CA ALA A 68 7.00 11.06 -4.69
C ALA A 68 7.54 10.19 -3.54
N TRP A 69 7.92 10.79 -2.41
CA TRP A 69 8.35 10.06 -1.21
C TRP A 69 7.27 9.13 -0.68
N LEU A 70 6.05 9.65 -0.50
CA LEU A 70 4.91 8.88 -0.01
C LEU A 70 4.49 7.79 -1.00
N GLY A 71 4.38 8.12 -2.28
CA GLY A 71 3.99 7.18 -3.33
C GLY A 71 4.97 6.01 -3.46
N THR A 72 6.27 6.29 -3.50
CA THR A 72 7.30 5.26 -3.59
C THR A 72 7.34 4.39 -2.34
N ALA A 73 7.23 4.97 -1.14
CA ALA A 73 7.20 4.20 0.10
C ALA A 73 6.03 3.19 0.11
N VAL A 74 4.83 3.63 -0.31
CA VAL A 74 3.65 2.76 -0.38
C VAL A 74 3.83 1.66 -1.43
N VAL A 75 4.24 2.01 -2.64
CA VAL A 75 4.38 1.04 -3.74
C VAL A 75 5.44 -0.01 -3.43
N VAL A 76 6.64 0.42 -3.03
CA VAL A 76 7.75 -0.49 -2.75
C VAL A 76 7.42 -1.43 -1.58
N THR A 77 6.80 -0.91 -0.52
CA THR A 77 6.41 -1.73 0.63
C THR A 77 5.37 -2.79 0.25
N ASN A 78 4.34 -2.41 -0.52
CA ASN A 78 3.30 -3.34 -0.96
C ASN A 78 3.82 -4.39 -1.96
N MET A 79 4.72 -4.01 -2.87
CA MET A 79 5.36 -4.95 -3.80
C MET A 79 6.25 -5.98 -3.09
N ARG A 80 6.91 -5.59 -1.98
CA ARG A 80 7.69 -6.51 -1.14
C ARG A 80 6.78 -7.43 -0.32
N ASN A 81 5.62 -6.95 0.11
CA ASN A 81 4.66 -7.75 0.87
C ASN A 81 3.95 -8.82 0.02
N PHE A 82 3.76 -8.56 -1.28
CA PHE A 82 3.06 -9.46 -2.21
C PHE A 82 3.92 -9.75 -3.46
N PRO A 83 4.96 -10.58 -3.35
CA PRO A 83 5.90 -10.82 -4.45
C PRO A 83 5.29 -11.57 -5.65
N LEU A 84 4.25 -12.39 -5.42
CA LEU A 84 3.59 -13.18 -6.47
C LEU A 84 2.59 -12.37 -7.32
N SER A 85 2.06 -11.26 -6.81
CA SER A 85 1.01 -10.45 -7.47
C SER A 85 1.42 -8.99 -7.69
N ARG A 86 2.73 -8.73 -7.86
CA ARG A 86 3.31 -7.38 -8.02
C ARG A 86 2.58 -6.52 -9.06
N GLY A 87 2.23 -7.09 -10.21
CA GLY A 87 1.54 -6.38 -11.29
C GLY A 87 0.15 -5.89 -10.89
N THR A 88 -0.66 -6.75 -10.28
CA THR A 88 -2.01 -6.40 -9.80
C THR A 88 -1.95 -5.36 -8.68
N VAL A 89 -1.04 -5.53 -7.73
CA VAL A 89 -0.85 -4.58 -6.61
C VAL A 89 -0.42 -3.21 -7.12
N ALA A 90 0.54 -3.15 -8.03
CA ALA A 90 0.99 -1.91 -8.65
C ALA A 90 -0.14 -1.21 -9.43
N GLY A 91 -0.94 -1.98 -10.17
CA GLY A 91 -2.09 -1.48 -10.90
C GLY A 91 -3.14 -0.87 -9.97
N LEU A 92 -3.48 -1.56 -8.88
CA LEU A 92 -4.42 -1.05 -7.88
C LEU A 92 -3.93 0.23 -7.21
N LEU A 93 -2.68 0.26 -6.77
CA LEU A 93 -2.08 1.44 -6.13
C LEU A 93 -2.10 2.65 -7.07
N LYS A 94 -1.77 2.44 -8.35
CA LYS A 94 -1.81 3.51 -9.37
C LYS A 94 -3.24 3.93 -9.69
N GLY A 95 -4.19 2.99 -9.70
CA GLY A 95 -5.62 3.29 -9.83
C GLY A 95 -6.14 4.16 -8.68
N TYR A 96 -5.79 3.82 -7.44
CA TYR A 96 -6.14 4.62 -6.25
C TYR A 96 -5.48 6.00 -6.26
N ALA A 97 -4.25 6.13 -6.78
CA ALA A 97 -3.64 7.44 -6.99
C ALA A 97 -4.50 8.31 -7.91
N GLY A 98 -5.05 7.75 -9.00
CA GLY A 98 -6.00 8.46 -9.88
C GLY A 98 -7.32 8.79 -9.18
N LEU A 99 -7.93 7.82 -8.48
CA LEU A 99 -9.16 8.03 -7.72
C LEU A 99 -9.01 9.12 -6.64
N SER A 100 -7.83 9.23 -6.03
CA SER A 100 -7.57 10.26 -5.01
C SER A 100 -7.75 11.68 -5.54
N ALA A 101 -7.44 11.93 -6.83
CA ALA A 101 -7.66 13.24 -7.44
C ALA A 101 -9.15 13.57 -7.53
N ALA A 102 -9.99 12.60 -7.95
CA ALA A 102 -11.43 12.77 -8.00
C ALA A 102 -12.04 12.97 -6.60
N VAL A 103 -11.56 12.22 -5.59
CA VAL A 103 -11.92 12.41 -4.18
C VAL A 103 -11.61 13.83 -3.70
N PHE A 104 -10.42 14.36 -3.99
CA PHE A 104 -10.07 15.73 -3.62
C PHE A 104 -10.95 16.76 -4.32
N THR A 105 -11.32 16.54 -5.58
CA THR A 105 -12.24 17.42 -6.32
C THR A 105 -13.62 17.45 -5.66
N GLU A 106 -14.18 16.28 -5.31
CA GLU A 106 -15.48 16.21 -4.64
C GLU A 106 -15.46 16.87 -3.25
N ILE A 107 -14.39 16.65 -2.47
CA ILE A 107 -14.21 17.32 -1.18
C ILE A 107 -14.08 18.84 -1.35
N TYR A 108 -13.36 19.29 -2.38
CA TYR A 108 -13.14 20.70 -2.69
C TYR A 108 -14.44 21.43 -3.02
N ALA A 109 -15.23 20.84 -3.92
CA ALA A 109 -16.52 21.39 -4.33
C ALA A 109 -17.54 21.32 -3.20
N GLY A 110 -17.67 20.15 -2.56
CA GLY A 110 -18.75 19.89 -1.61
C GLY A 110 -18.53 20.45 -0.21
N VAL A 111 -17.42 20.08 0.43
CA VAL A 111 -17.15 20.46 1.84
C VAL A 111 -16.49 21.82 1.93
N LEU A 112 -15.51 22.07 1.05
CA LEU A 112 -14.65 23.24 1.11
C LEU A 112 -15.22 24.45 0.35
N ARG A 113 -16.35 24.28 -0.34
CA ARG A 113 -17.07 25.35 -1.05
C ARG A 113 -16.16 26.12 -2.02
N ASN A 114 -15.28 25.41 -2.72
CA ASN A 114 -14.33 25.99 -3.66
C ASN A 114 -13.32 26.99 -3.03
N SER A 115 -13.00 26.85 -1.75
CA SER A 115 -11.99 27.66 -1.08
C SER A 115 -10.59 27.05 -1.20
N SER A 116 -9.70 27.72 -1.93
CA SER A 116 -8.31 27.27 -2.10
C SER A 116 -7.52 27.29 -0.78
N VAL A 117 -7.84 28.22 0.13
CA VAL A 117 -7.21 28.29 1.47
C VAL A 117 -7.54 27.04 2.29
N SER A 118 -8.82 26.64 2.30
CA SER A 118 -9.26 25.47 3.04
C SER A 118 -8.71 24.17 2.44
N LEU A 119 -8.52 24.12 1.11
CA LEU A 119 -7.87 23.00 0.43
C LEU A 119 -6.42 22.88 0.87
N LEU A 120 -5.68 23.99 0.90
CA LEU A 120 -4.28 23.96 1.35
C LEU A 120 -4.17 23.57 2.82
N LEU A 121 -5.11 23.97 3.67
CA LEU A 121 -5.17 23.52 5.06
C LEU A 121 -5.40 22.00 5.12
N LEU A 122 -6.35 21.48 4.34
CA LEU A 122 -6.63 20.05 4.23
C LEU A 122 -5.40 19.28 3.77
N LEU A 123 -4.63 19.77 2.79
CA LEU A 123 -3.40 19.12 2.35
C LEU A 123 -2.30 19.19 3.42
N THR A 124 -2.17 20.34 4.08
CA THR A 124 -1.17 20.56 5.14
C THR A 124 -1.36 19.62 6.31
N VAL A 125 -2.60 19.40 6.76
CA VAL A 125 -2.89 18.59 7.95
C VAL A 125 -3.29 17.16 7.56
N GLY A 126 -4.10 17.00 6.52
CA GLY A 126 -4.65 15.72 6.09
C GLY A 126 -3.60 14.74 5.57
N ILE A 127 -2.66 15.19 4.72
CA ILE A 127 -1.64 14.28 4.17
C ILE A 127 -0.71 13.76 5.27
N PRO A 128 -0.13 14.61 6.15
CA PRO A 128 0.71 14.12 7.25
C PRO A 128 -0.05 13.27 8.26
N THR A 129 -1.30 13.61 8.60
CA THR A 129 -2.08 12.81 9.56
C THR A 129 -2.37 11.41 9.04
N ILE A 130 -2.80 11.28 7.77
CA ILE A 130 -3.01 9.97 7.14
C ILE A 130 -1.68 9.21 7.03
N SER A 131 -0.58 9.89 6.70
CA SER A 131 0.74 9.27 6.64
C SER A 131 1.26 8.80 8.01
N LEU A 132 1.00 9.53 9.10
CA LEU A 132 1.39 9.12 10.44
C LEU A 132 0.49 7.98 10.95
N LEU A 133 -0.80 8.04 10.64
CA LEU A 133 -1.73 6.98 10.97
C LEU A 133 -1.35 5.67 10.25
N SER A 134 -0.96 5.76 8.98
CA SER A 134 -0.53 4.57 8.23
C SER A 134 0.72 3.93 8.81
N MET A 135 1.68 4.70 9.35
CA MET A 135 2.85 4.13 10.04
C MET A 135 2.47 3.22 11.21
N TYR A 136 1.38 3.52 11.92
CA TYR A 136 0.89 2.67 13.02
C TYR A 136 0.33 1.33 12.50
N PHE A 137 -0.37 1.36 11.36
CA PHE A 137 -0.98 0.18 10.74
C PHE A 137 0.00 -0.67 9.93
N ILE A 138 1.10 -0.09 9.42
CA ILE A 138 2.13 -0.80 8.66
C ILE A 138 3.05 -1.56 9.65
N ARG A 139 2.54 -2.64 10.25
CA ARG A 139 3.41 -3.71 10.74
C ARG A 139 3.60 -4.72 9.62
N PRO A 140 4.83 -5.20 9.36
CA PRO A 140 5.06 -6.28 8.40
C PRO A 140 4.24 -7.50 8.82
N CYS A 141 3.22 -7.85 8.05
CA CYS A 141 2.59 -9.15 8.19
C CYS A 141 3.60 -10.17 7.66
N THR A 142 4.07 -11.06 8.52
CA THR A 142 4.77 -12.26 8.07
C THR A 142 3.85 -13.00 7.10
N PRO A 143 4.28 -13.29 5.87
CA PRO A 143 3.42 -13.94 4.89
C PRO A 143 3.01 -15.30 5.45
N VAL A 144 1.72 -15.44 5.80
CA VAL A 144 1.14 -16.75 6.08
C VAL A 144 1.03 -17.42 4.73
N SER A 145 1.90 -18.40 4.48
CA SER A 145 1.77 -19.34 3.37
C SER A 145 0.48 -20.13 3.57
N GLY A 146 -0.65 -19.61 3.07
CA GLY A 146 -1.97 -20.22 3.28
C GLY A 146 -2.95 -19.87 2.17
N ASP A 147 -3.18 -20.84 1.29
CA ASP A 147 -4.26 -20.95 0.29
C ASP A 147 -4.47 -19.73 -0.65
N GLY A 148 -3.87 -19.80 -1.84
CA GLY A 148 -3.94 -18.76 -2.89
C GLY A 148 -5.35 -18.47 -3.44
N SER A 149 -6.38 -19.25 -3.05
CA SER A 149 -7.77 -18.98 -3.44
C SER A 149 -8.39 -17.80 -2.67
N SER A 150 -8.08 -17.65 -1.37
CA SER A 150 -8.62 -16.58 -0.53
C SER A 150 -8.00 -15.22 -0.85
N GLU A 151 -6.69 -15.17 -1.13
CA GLU A 151 -5.98 -13.95 -1.51
C GLU A 151 -6.56 -13.34 -2.79
N ARG A 152 -6.83 -14.17 -3.80
CA ARG A 152 -7.39 -13.71 -5.08
C ARG A 152 -8.80 -13.15 -4.93
N SER A 153 -9.62 -13.73 -4.06
CA SER A 153 -10.94 -13.19 -3.73
C SER A 153 -10.85 -11.79 -3.10
N HIS A 154 -9.92 -11.58 -2.16
CA HIS A 154 -9.70 -10.27 -1.54
C HIS A 154 -9.22 -9.22 -2.56
N PHE A 155 -8.30 -9.57 -3.45
CA PHE A 155 -7.86 -8.67 -4.52
C PHE A 155 -9.00 -8.28 -5.47
N LEU A 156 -9.84 -9.24 -5.87
CA LEU A 156 -11.01 -8.97 -6.71
C LEU A 156 -12.03 -8.08 -6.00
N PHE A 157 -12.26 -8.28 -4.70
CA PHE A 157 -13.14 -7.42 -3.92
C PHE A 157 -12.63 -5.97 -3.89
N ILE A 158 -11.34 -5.76 -3.59
CA ILE A 158 -10.72 -4.42 -3.59
C ILE A 158 -10.84 -3.79 -4.98
N GLN A 159 -10.63 -4.57 -6.04
CA GLN A 159 -10.74 -4.08 -7.41
C GLN A 159 -12.18 -3.66 -7.76
N ILE A 160 -13.18 -4.49 -7.45
CA ILE A 160 -14.60 -4.15 -7.68
C ILE A 160 -15.00 -2.92 -6.86
N ALA A 161 -14.59 -2.84 -5.60
CA ALA A 161 -14.85 -1.68 -4.74
C ALA A 161 -14.21 -0.40 -5.31
N SER A 162 -13.00 -0.48 -5.86
CA SER A 162 -12.32 0.66 -6.50
C SER A 162 -13.04 1.14 -7.77
N VAL A 163 -13.55 0.21 -8.59
CA VAL A 163 -14.33 0.54 -9.79
C VAL A 163 -15.65 1.19 -9.40
N LEU A 164 -16.34 0.64 -8.40
CA LEU A 164 -17.59 1.20 -7.89
C LEU A 164 -17.37 2.62 -7.32
N LEU A 165 -16.30 2.83 -6.57
CA LEU A 165 -15.91 4.15 -6.08
C LEU A 165 -15.62 5.12 -7.23
N GLY A 166 -14.92 4.68 -8.28
CA GLY A 166 -14.65 5.51 -9.46
C GLY A 166 -15.91 5.90 -10.24
N VAL A 167 -16.82 4.95 -10.46
CA VAL A 167 -18.11 5.23 -11.11
C VAL A 167 -18.95 6.17 -10.25
N TYR A 168 -18.98 5.95 -8.93
CA TYR A 168 -19.66 6.83 -8.00
C TYR A 168 -19.12 8.27 -8.08
N LEU A 169 -17.80 8.46 -7.97
CA LEU A 169 -17.13 9.76 -8.06
C LEU A 169 -17.42 10.46 -9.38
N LEU A 170 -17.41 9.72 -10.50
CA LEU A 170 -17.73 10.28 -11.82
C LEU A 170 -19.17 10.80 -11.85
N VAL A 171 -20.13 10.00 -11.37
CA VAL A 171 -21.55 10.37 -11.35
C VAL A 171 -21.76 11.58 -10.44
N THR A 172 -21.24 11.58 -9.22
CA THR A 172 -21.43 12.70 -8.28
C THR A 172 -20.78 13.98 -8.79
N THR A 173 -19.58 13.90 -9.39
CA THR A 173 -18.91 15.07 -9.99
C THR A 173 -19.71 15.64 -11.17
N LEU A 174 -20.26 14.79 -12.03
CA LEU A 174 -21.10 15.25 -13.15
C LEU A 174 -22.44 15.84 -12.67
N LEU A 175 -23.04 15.26 -11.62
CA LEU A 175 -24.27 15.79 -11.03
C LEU A 175 -24.03 17.16 -10.38
N ASP A 176 -22.88 17.38 -9.74
CA ASP A 176 -22.52 18.65 -9.12
C ASP A 176 -22.27 19.77 -10.16
N ASP A 177 -21.76 19.42 -11.33
CA ASP A 177 -21.55 20.37 -12.43
C ASP A 177 -22.86 20.75 -13.14
N VAL A 178 -23.78 19.79 -13.32
CA VAL A 178 -25.03 19.99 -14.08
C VAL A 178 -26.17 20.52 -13.22
N LEU A 179 -26.23 20.17 -11.94
CA LEU A 179 -27.32 20.56 -11.04
C LEU A 179 -26.82 21.54 -9.99
N THR A 180 -27.67 22.50 -9.61
CA THR A 180 -27.39 23.35 -8.45
C THR A 180 -27.65 22.53 -7.17
N VAL A 181 -26.61 21.87 -6.69
CA VAL A 181 -26.70 20.94 -5.55
C VAL A 181 -26.90 21.72 -4.25
N THR A 182 -27.98 21.41 -3.52
CA THR A 182 -28.22 21.94 -2.17
C THR A 182 -27.18 21.39 -1.20
N ASN A 183 -26.79 22.17 -0.18
CA ASN A 183 -25.82 21.76 0.86
C ASN A 183 -26.06 20.35 1.43
N VAL A 184 -27.32 19.97 1.67
CA VAL A 184 -27.68 18.65 2.20
C VAL A 184 -27.25 17.53 1.25
N VAL A 185 -27.52 17.69 -0.04
CA VAL A 185 -27.20 16.69 -1.07
C VAL A 185 -25.67 16.57 -1.22
N SER A 186 -24.96 17.69 -1.20
CA SER A 186 -23.49 17.69 -1.23
C SER A 186 -22.88 16.93 -0.05
N TYR A 187 -23.39 17.12 1.18
CA TYR A 187 -22.95 16.33 2.33
C TYR A 187 -23.30 14.84 2.21
N THR A 188 -24.42 14.48 1.58
CA THR A 188 -24.75 13.07 1.32
C THR A 188 -23.80 12.42 0.31
N PHE A 189 -23.37 13.16 -0.72
CA PHE A 189 -22.38 12.67 -1.69
C PHE A 189 -21.02 12.42 -1.03
N VAL A 190 -20.54 13.38 -0.25
CA VAL A 190 -19.32 13.22 0.54
C VAL A 190 -19.43 12.06 1.53
N GLY A 191 -20.59 11.91 2.18
CA GLY A 191 -20.86 10.78 3.08
C GLY A 191 -20.77 9.42 2.38
N GLY A 192 -21.39 9.30 1.20
CA GLY A 192 -21.33 8.08 0.38
C GLY A 192 -19.90 7.77 -0.09
N MET A 193 -19.16 8.79 -0.54
CA MET A 193 -17.75 8.67 -0.91
C MET A 193 -16.90 8.14 0.25
N VAL A 194 -17.05 8.70 1.46
CA VAL A 194 -16.29 8.26 2.65
C VAL A 194 -16.63 6.80 3.01
N LEU A 195 -17.90 6.39 2.92
CA LEU A 195 -18.29 5.00 3.17
C LEU A 195 -17.67 4.04 2.15
N LEU A 196 -17.65 4.39 0.87
CA LEU A 196 -17.02 3.59 -0.18
C LEU A 196 -15.50 3.52 -0.03
N LEU A 197 -14.85 4.60 0.42
CA LEU A 197 -13.43 4.63 0.75
C LEU A 197 -13.07 3.73 1.94
N LEU A 198 -13.96 3.61 2.93
CA LEU A 198 -13.76 2.75 4.11
C LEU A 198 -14.04 1.27 3.83
N SER A 199 -14.81 0.94 2.79
CA SER A 199 -15.15 -0.43 2.40
C SER A 199 -13.91 -1.36 2.25
N PRO A 200 -12.87 -1.02 1.48
CA PRO A 200 -11.67 -1.85 1.37
C PRO A 200 -10.85 -1.93 2.67
N LEU A 201 -11.03 -1.02 3.63
CA LEU A 201 -10.39 -1.08 4.96
C LEU A 201 -10.99 -2.15 5.88
N VAL A 202 -12.22 -2.62 5.59
CA VAL A 202 -12.90 -3.62 6.43
C VAL A 202 -12.14 -4.95 6.45
N ILE A 203 -11.49 -5.32 5.33
CA ILE A 203 -10.72 -6.57 5.22
C ILE A 203 -9.53 -6.58 6.20
N PRO A 204 -8.58 -5.61 6.15
CA PRO A 204 -7.47 -5.59 7.08
C PRO A 204 -7.91 -5.36 8.54
N LEU A 205 -8.97 -4.58 8.78
CA LEU A 205 -9.51 -4.39 10.13
C LEU A 205 -10.10 -5.68 10.70
N LYS A 206 -10.85 -6.45 9.92
CA LYS A 206 -11.34 -7.78 10.34
C LYS A 206 -10.20 -8.74 10.64
N MET A 207 -9.16 -8.75 9.82
CA MET A 207 -7.98 -9.59 10.07
C MET A 207 -7.21 -9.16 11.33
N THR A 208 -7.18 -7.87 11.64
CA THR A 208 -6.48 -7.33 12.83
C THR A 208 -7.27 -7.51 14.13
N ILE A 209 -8.60 -7.40 14.07
CA ILE A 209 -9.50 -7.47 15.25
C ILE A 209 -9.88 -8.91 15.59
N SER A 210 -9.83 -9.83 14.64
CA SER A 210 -10.12 -11.26 14.86
C SER A 210 -8.92 -12.16 14.58
N PRO A 211 -7.86 -12.11 15.42
CA PRO A 211 -6.74 -13.06 15.34
C PRO A 211 -7.17 -14.51 15.64
N ASP A 212 -8.32 -14.72 16.28
CA ASP A 212 -8.82 -16.02 16.77
C ASP A 212 -9.05 -17.09 15.68
N ASN A 213 -9.24 -16.71 14.42
CA ASN A 213 -9.39 -17.69 13.33
C ASN A 213 -8.06 -18.23 12.81
N CYS A 214 -6.95 -17.53 13.03
CA CYS A 214 -5.62 -18.06 12.70
C CYS A 214 -5.21 -19.12 13.74
N GLN A 215 -5.51 -18.88 15.03
CA GLN A 215 -5.23 -19.84 16.09
C GLN A 215 -6.14 -21.09 16.01
N LYS A 216 -7.42 -20.94 15.64
CA LYS A 216 -8.30 -22.10 15.35
C LYS A 216 -7.88 -22.87 14.10
N SER A 217 -7.44 -22.20 13.04
CA SER A 217 -6.93 -22.88 11.84
C SER A 217 -5.61 -23.62 12.12
N TRP A 218 -4.74 -23.08 12.96
CA TRP A 218 -3.53 -23.75 13.40
C TRP A 218 -3.82 -24.93 14.35
N ALA A 219 -4.77 -24.78 15.28
CA ALA A 219 -5.22 -25.87 16.15
C ALA A 219 -5.89 -27.02 15.36
N ASN A 220 -6.68 -26.68 14.33
CA ASN A 220 -7.32 -27.67 13.46
C ASN A 220 -6.32 -28.29 12.47
N GLY A 221 -5.32 -27.54 11.99
CA GLY A 221 -4.25 -28.08 11.14
C GLY A 221 -3.30 -29.01 11.91
N LEU A 222 -3.03 -28.69 13.18
CA LEU A 222 -2.27 -29.53 14.09
C LEU A 222 -3.06 -30.77 14.49
N SER A 223 -4.38 -30.66 14.74
CA SER A 223 -5.23 -31.82 15.05
C SER A 223 -5.39 -32.77 13.86
N VAL A 224 -5.56 -32.24 12.64
CA VAL A 224 -5.60 -33.06 11.42
C VAL A 224 -4.25 -33.75 11.16
N SER A 225 -3.13 -33.05 11.39
CA SER A 225 -1.79 -33.65 11.28
C SER A 225 -1.53 -34.71 12.36
N LEU A 226 -2.07 -34.52 13.57
CA LEU A 226 -1.97 -35.48 14.67
C LEU A 226 -2.88 -36.69 14.45
N GLU A 227 -4.11 -36.50 13.95
CA GLU A 227 -5.02 -37.60 13.58
C GLU A 227 -4.50 -38.41 12.40
N GLN A 228 -3.83 -37.80 11.41
CA GLN A 228 -3.13 -38.53 10.35
C GLN A 228 -1.89 -39.27 10.84
N ALA A 229 -1.23 -38.80 11.90
CA ALA A 229 -0.14 -39.52 12.55
C ALA A 229 -0.63 -40.65 13.47
N ILE A 230 -1.85 -40.55 14.01
CA ILE A 230 -2.45 -41.55 14.92
C ILE A 230 -3.26 -42.62 14.16
N ALA A 231 -3.75 -42.33 12.94
CA ALA A 231 -4.51 -43.26 12.11
C ALA A 231 -3.65 -44.19 11.22
N GLY A 232 -2.32 -44.16 11.39
CA GLY A 232 -1.43 -45.16 10.82
C GLY A 232 -1.42 -46.44 11.67
N ASP A 233 -1.88 -47.53 11.08
CA ASP A 233 -2.03 -48.87 11.65
C ASP A 233 -0.80 -49.37 12.47
N PRO A 234 -0.98 -50.07 13.60
CA PRO A 234 0.10 -50.53 14.45
C PRO A 234 0.51 -51.96 14.06
N GLU A 235 1.63 -52.14 13.37
CA GLU A 235 2.39 -53.39 13.53
C GLU A 235 3.88 -53.24 13.14
N LYS A 236 4.73 -53.61 14.12
CA LYS A 236 6.14 -54.00 14.05
C LYS A 236 7.24 -52.92 14.17
N SER A 237 7.65 -52.73 15.44
CA SER A 237 9.03 -52.65 16.02
C SER A 237 10.20 -52.28 15.07
N GLU A 238 11.12 -51.36 15.37
CA GLU A 238 11.93 -51.25 16.60
C GLU A 238 12.48 -49.82 16.84
N SER A 239 12.59 -49.48 18.13
CA SER A 239 13.52 -48.56 18.82
C SER A 239 13.88 -47.18 18.23
N VAL A 240 13.25 -46.19 18.86
CA VAL A 240 13.70 -44.84 19.21
C VAL A 240 15.22 -44.71 19.46
N GLU A 241 15.88 -43.70 18.89
CA GLU A 241 16.56 -42.62 19.64
C GLU A 241 17.02 -41.43 18.77
N PRO A 242 17.14 -40.21 19.36
CA PRO A 242 17.23 -38.92 18.68
C PRO A 242 18.69 -38.45 18.51
N LEU A 243 18.96 -37.40 17.70
CA LEU A 243 19.87 -36.29 18.06
C LEU A 243 20.25 -35.38 16.87
N LEU A 244 20.37 -34.10 17.21
CA LEU A 244 20.94 -32.99 16.46
C LEU A 244 22.38 -33.27 15.98
N SER A 245 22.76 -32.89 14.76
CA SER A 245 24.02 -32.18 14.44
C SER A 245 24.23 -31.90 12.94
N VAL A 246 24.44 -30.61 12.66
CA VAL A 246 25.38 -29.94 11.72
C VAL A 246 26.12 -30.78 10.65
N SER A 247 25.83 -30.47 9.36
CA SER A 247 26.68 -30.25 8.13
C SER A 247 28.02 -31.02 7.88
N PRO A 248 28.68 -30.90 6.71
CA PRO A 248 28.28 -31.07 5.29
C PRO A 248 29.28 -31.98 4.49
N SER A 249 28.88 -32.71 3.44
CA SER A 249 29.81 -33.11 2.34
C SER A 249 29.16 -33.90 1.18
N LEU A 250 29.15 -33.27 0.01
CA LEU A 250 29.61 -33.71 -1.33
C LEU A 250 29.83 -35.23 -1.57
N THR A 251 29.06 -35.86 -2.47
CA THR A 251 29.49 -36.48 -3.77
C THR A 251 28.35 -37.23 -4.49
N LYS A 252 28.11 -36.86 -5.76
CA LYS A 252 28.00 -37.74 -6.98
C LYS A 252 27.09 -39.00 -6.93
N LEU A 253 26.31 -39.41 -7.93
CA LEU A 253 26.22 -39.11 -9.37
C LEU A 253 25.05 -39.95 -9.97
N GLY A 254 24.32 -39.43 -10.98
CA GLY A 254 23.54 -40.18 -11.99
C GLY A 254 22.09 -40.50 -11.61
N SER A 255 21.05 -40.35 -12.45
CA SER A 255 20.99 -40.31 -13.92
C SER A 255 19.65 -39.72 -14.42
N LEU A 256 19.75 -38.84 -15.42
CA LEU A 256 18.90 -38.55 -16.60
C LEU A 256 17.42 -39.01 -16.62
N GLN A 257 16.48 -38.07 -16.86
CA GLN A 257 15.61 -38.02 -18.06
C GLN A 257 14.71 -36.75 -18.09
N GLU A 258 14.89 -35.93 -19.14
CA GLU A 258 13.94 -35.04 -19.86
C GLU A 258 12.86 -34.22 -19.13
N SER A 259 12.99 -32.88 -19.14
CA SER A 259 11.96 -31.95 -19.67
C SER A 259 12.52 -30.53 -19.82
N ASP A 260 12.48 -30.02 -21.05
CA ASP A 260 13.30 -28.92 -21.59
C ASP A 260 12.71 -27.50 -21.38
N ASP A 261 12.07 -27.23 -20.23
CA ASP A 261 11.40 -25.93 -19.96
C ASP A 261 11.93 -25.16 -18.73
N ALA A 262 13.03 -25.62 -18.13
CA ALA A 262 13.59 -25.06 -16.89
C ALA A 262 14.77 -24.09 -17.08
N SER A 263 15.35 -24.00 -18.28
CA SER A 263 16.58 -23.23 -18.52
C SER A 263 16.39 -21.70 -18.60
N ASP A 264 15.19 -21.23 -18.96
CA ASP A 264 14.89 -19.80 -19.03
C ASP A 264 14.53 -19.19 -17.65
N VAL A 265 13.99 -19.98 -16.73
CA VAL A 265 13.62 -19.52 -15.37
C VAL A 265 14.82 -19.41 -14.43
N ASP A 266 15.79 -20.33 -14.54
CA ASP A 266 17.03 -20.25 -13.75
C ASP A 266 17.96 -19.13 -14.23
N THR A 267 17.92 -18.80 -15.53
CA THR A 267 18.68 -17.67 -16.09
C THR A 267 18.08 -16.32 -15.67
N LEU A 268 16.73 -16.22 -15.56
CA LEU A 268 16.06 -15.02 -15.04
C LEU A 268 16.18 -14.85 -13.50
N LEU A 269 16.47 -15.93 -12.77
CA LEU A 269 16.80 -15.85 -11.33
C LEU A 269 18.24 -15.42 -11.09
N ALA A 270 19.18 -15.76 -11.98
CA ALA A 270 20.58 -15.40 -11.87
C ALA A 270 20.89 -13.90 -12.13
N GLU A 271 20.08 -13.19 -12.92
CA GLU A 271 20.25 -11.74 -13.11
C GLU A 271 19.71 -10.88 -11.94
N GLY A 272 18.90 -11.46 -11.05
CA GLY A 272 18.31 -10.75 -9.91
C GLY A 272 19.19 -10.62 -8.66
N GLU A 273 20.28 -11.38 -8.57
CA GLU A 273 21.12 -11.47 -7.36
C GLU A 273 22.32 -10.49 -7.35
N GLY A 274 22.49 -9.69 -8.41
CA GLY A 274 23.63 -8.76 -8.55
C GLY A 274 23.49 -7.38 -7.88
N ALA A 275 22.35 -7.05 -7.26
CA ALA A 275 22.05 -5.68 -6.80
C ALA A 275 22.21 -5.45 -5.28
N VAL A 276 22.94 -6.31 -4.57
CA VAL A 276 23.28 -6.09 -3.15
C VAL A 276 24.78 -6.18 -2.93
N LYS A 277 25.46 -5.05 -3.15
CA LYS A 277 26.59 -4.58 -2.34
C LYS A 277 26.43 -3.08 -2.08
#